data_AF-A0A7Y1V5U4-F1
#
_entry.id   AF-A0A7Y1V5U4-F1
#
_cell.length_a   1.000
_cell.length_b   1.000
_cell.length_c   1.000
_cell.angle_alpha   90.00
_cell.angle_beta   90.00
_cell.angle_gamma   90.00
#
_symmetry.space_group_name_H-M   'P 1'
#
loop_
_entity.id
_entity.type
_entity.pdbx_description
1 polymer ?
#
loop_
_entity_poly.entity_id
_entity_poly.type
_entity_poly.pdbx_seq_one_letter_code
_entity_poly.pdbx_strand_id
1 'polypeptide(L)' 'MSLVLPKQEIATFDDYRHWLCDSGLRYYEEVWSFKKKETVLQEYLAICYAKKIKPVINREDDLSLTRLSSKN' A
#
# COMPACT_ATOMS: atom_id res chain seq x y z
N MET A 1 -11.02 0.93 -12.34
CA MET A 1 -10.19 -0.10 -11.69
C MET A 1 -11.00 -0.66 -10.52
N SER A 2 -11.26 -1.97 -10.49
CA SER A 2 -11.94 -2.61 -9.36
C SER A 2 -10.91 -2.96 -8.30
N LEU A 3 -11.11 -2.52 -7.05
CA LEU A 3 -10.25 -2.89 -5.91
C LEU A 3 -10.41 -4.38 -5.64
N VAL A 4 -9.38 -5.17 -5.91
CA VAL A 4 -9.33 -6.58 -5.50
C VAL A 4 -8.98 -6.61 -4.02
N LEU A 5 -9.93 -7.00 -3.18
CA LEU A 5 -9.71 -7.07 -1.75
C LEU A 5 -8.94 -8.35 -1.39
N PRO A 6 -7.85 -8.23 -0.61
CA PRO A 6 -7.11 -9.39 -0.13
C PRO A 6 -8.01 -10.27 0.74
N LYS A 7 -7.94 -11.59 0.54
CA LYS A 7 -8.65 -12.55 1.42
C LYS A 7 -7.89 -12.81 2.72
N GLN A 8 -6.56 -12.66 2.72
CA GLN A 8 -5.73 -12.77 3.91
C GLN A 8 -5.86 -11.54 4.81
N GLU A 9 -5.55 -11.73 6.09
CA GLU A 9 -5.41 -10.63 7.04
C GLU A 9 -4.19 -9.78 6.65
N ILE A 10 -4.36 -8.47 6.67
CA ILE A 10 -3.31 -7.50 6.36
C ILE A 10 -3.23 -6.57 7.56
N ALA A 11 -2.22 -6.79 8.39
CA ALA A 11 -1.99 -5.99 9.59
C ALA A 11 -1.09 -4.78 9.29
N THR A 12 -0.15 -4.93 8.35
CA THR A 12 0.85 -3.91 8.01
C THR A 12 0.93 -3.64 6.51
N PHE A 13 1.58 -2.53 6.16
CA PHE A 13 1.87 -2.20 4.76
C PHE A 13 2.77 -3.25 4.10
N ASP A 14 3.71 -3.84 4.83
CA ASP A 14 4.59 -4.89 4.31
C ASP A 14 3.83 -6.18 4.02
N ASP A 15 2.84 -6.54 4.85
CA ASP A 15 1.96 -7.68 4.57
C ASP A 15 1.17 -7.48 3.27
N TYR A 16 0.72 -6.25 3.02
CA TYR A 16 0.05 -5.91 1.76
C TYR A 16 0.99 -5.98 0.57
N ARG A 17 2.24 -5.52 0.74
CA ARG A 17 3.26 -5.61 -0.31
C ARG A 17 3.59 -7.05 -0.66
N HIS A 18 3.83 -7.90 0.34
CA HIS A 18 4.08 -9.32 0.11
C HIS A 18 2.88 -9.98 -0.58
N TRP A 19 1.66 -9.70 -0.12
CA TRP A 19 0.46 -10.18 -0.79
C TRP A 19 0.39 -9.78 -2.27
N LEU A 20 0.69 -8.53 -2.60
CA LEU A 20 0.67 -8.04 -3.99
C LEU A 20 1.69 -8.78 -4.88
N CYS A 21 2.88 -9.05 -4.35
CA CYS A 21 3.92 -9.83 -5.02
C CYS A 21 3.47 -11.29 -5.22
N ASP A 22 3.02 -11.94 -4.15
CA ASP A 22 2.64 -13.36 -4.14
C ASP A 22 1.39 -13.64 -4.98
N SER A 23 0.48 -12.68 -5.08
CA SER A 23 -0.76 -12.83 -5.85
C SER A 23 -0.54 -12.71 -7.36
N GLY A 24 0.67 -12.39 -7.82
CA GLY A 24 0.96 -12.07 -9.23
C GLY A 24 0.17 -10.87 -9.74
N LEU A 25 -0.53 -10.14 -8.86
CA LEU A 25 -1.36 -8.99 -9.19
C LEU A 25 -0.51 -7.84 -9.69
N ARG A 26 0.76 -7.78 -9.24
CA ARG A 26 1.76 -6.83 -9.73
C ARG A 26 3.17 -7.42 -9.64
N TYR A 27 3.88 -7.34 -10.77
CA TYR A 27 5.29 -7.70 -10.89
C TYR A 27 6.14 -6.58 -10.25
N TYR A 28 6.55 -6.78 -8.99
CA TYR A 28 7.47 -5.87 -8.28
C TYR A 28 8.85 -6.52 -8.17
N GLU A 29 9.48 -6.81 -9.31
CA GLU A 29 10.91 -7.14 -9.32
C GLU A 29 11.76 -5.85 -9.38
N GLU A 30 12.67 -5.76 -8.41
CA GLU A 30 13.96 -5.05 -8.38
C GLU A 30 14.08 -3.53 -8.34
N VAL A 31 13.11 -2.69 -8.74
CA VAL A 31 13.29 -1.22 -8.64
C VAL A 31 12.09 -0.50 -8.05
N TRP A 32 12.14 -0.26 -6.74
CA TRP A 32 11.13 0.50 -5.99
C TRP A 32 11.25 2.00 -6.25
N SER A 33 10.71 2.48 -7.38
CA SER A 33 10.63 3.92 -7.62
C SER A 33 9.71 4.57 -6.57
N PHE A 34 10.10 5.73 -6.03
CA PHE A 34 9.34 6.48 -5.02
C PHE A 34 7.85 6.67 -5.39
N LYS A 35 7.57 7.00 -6.66
CA LYS A 35 6.20 7.15 -7.19
C LYS A 35 5.35 5.87 -7.12
N LYS A 36 5.96 4.69 -7.27
CA LYS A 36 5.25 3.41 -7.14
C LYS A 36 4.93 3.11 -5.67
N LYS A 37 5.81 3.47 -4.73
CA LYS A 37 5.55 3.35 -3.29
C LYS A 37 4.31 4.13 -2.89
N GLU A 38 4.22 5.37 -3.35
CA GLU A 38 3.11 6.29 -3.13
C GLU A 38 1.74 5.68 -3.52
N THR A 39 1.61 5.17 -4.75
CA THR A 39 0.35 4.56 -5.22
C THR A 39 -0.05 3.33 -4.40
N VAL A 40 0.91 2.45 -4.08
CA VAL A 40 0.64 1.22 -3.33
C VAL A 40 0.22 1.55 -1.90
N LEU A 41 0.82 2.58 -1.31
CA LEU A 41 0.46 3.05 0.02
C LEU A 41 -0.95 3.64 0.07
N GLN A 42 -1.37 4.37 -0.96
CA GLN A 42 -2.76 4.85 -1.09
C GLN A 42 -3.76 3.70 -1.23
N GLU A 43 -3.42 2.67 -2.01
CA GLU A 43 -4.26 1.47 -2.16
C GLU A 43 -4.39 0.71 -0.84
N TYR A 44 -3.29 0.54 -0.10
CA TYR A 44 -3.30 -0.03 1.24
C TYR A 44 -4.25 0.73 2.17
N LEU A 45 -4.16 2.07 2.20
CA LEU A 45 -5.04 2.89 3.03
C LEU A 45 -6.51 2.77 2.62
N ALA A 46 -6.79 2.70 1.33
CA ALA A 46 -8.15 2.49 0.82
C ALA A 46 -8.70 1.13 1.27
N ILE A 47 -7.87 0.08 1.29
CA ILE A 47 -8.24 -1.25 1.78
C ILE A 47 -8.48 -1.22 3.30
N CYS A 48 -7.60 -0.60 4.07
CA CYS A 48 -7.78 -0.42 5.52
C CYS A 48 -9.11 0.29 5.81
N TYR A 49 -9.41 1.37 5.08
CA TYR A 49 -10.68 2.08 5.19
C TYR A 49 -11.88 1.19 4.84
N ALA A 50 -11.83 0.49 3.71
CA ALA A 50 -12.90 -0.40 3.25
C ALA A 50 -13.17 -1.55 4.24
N LYS A 51 -12.11 -2.09 4.85
CA LYS A 51 -12.19 -3.17 5.83
C LYS A 51 -12.40 -2.69 7.27
N LYS A 52 -12.45 -1.38 7.52
CA LYS A 52 -12.50 -0.76 8.87
C LYS A 52 -11.36 -1.24 9.78
N ILE A 53 -10.17 -1.41 9.21
CA ILE A 53 -8.94 -1.80 9.91
C ILE A 53 -8.10 -0.53 10.15
N LYS A 54 -7.50 -0.40 11.34
CA LYS A 54 -6.57 0.69 11.63
C LYS A 54 -5.28 0.46 10.83
N PRO A 55 -4.88 1.39 9.95
CA PRO A 55 -3.65 1.22 9.18
C PRO A 55 -2.44 1.32 10.11
N VAL A 56 -1.53 0.36 9.98
CA VAL A 56 -0.20 0.43 10.58
C VAL A 56 0.77 0.93 9.51
N ILE A 57 1.36 2.10 9.75
CA ILE A 57 2.26 2.80 8.84
C ILE A 57 3.50 3.19 9.64
N ASN A 58 4.69 2.94 9.09
CA ASN A 58 5.93 3.37 9.71
C ASN A 58 6.24 4.84 9.36
N ARG A 59 7.26 5.41 10.01
CA ARG A 59 7.63 6.82 9.81
C ARG A 59 8.06 7.15 8.38
N GLU A 60 8.70 6.22 7.66
CA GLU A 60 9.17 6.45 6.29
C GLU A 60 8.00 6.49 5.29
N ASP A 61 7.03 5.61 5.48
CA ASP A 61 5.80 5.55 4.69
C ASP A 61 4.93 6.78 4.95
N ASP A 62 4.83 7.21 6.20
CA ASP A 62 4.13 8.44 6.59
C ASP A 62 4.75 9.70 5.96
N LEU A 63 6.08 9.78 5.91
CA LEU A 63 6.79 10.85 5.20
C LEU A 63 6.51 10.82 3.68
N SER A 64 6.29 9.64 3.11
CA SER A 64 5.92 9.47 1.71
C SER A 64 4.48 9.99 1.45
N LEU A 65 3.54 9.78 2.38
CA LEU A 65 2.19 10.36 2.33
C LEU A 65 2.18 11.88 2.54
N THR A 66 3.00 12.37 3.47
CA THR A 66 3.07 13.81 3.76
C THR A 66 3.56 14.58 2.53
N ARG A 67 4.57 14.05 1.83
CA ARG A 67 5.04 14.60 0.55
C ARG A 67 3.97 14.60 -0.55
N LEU A 68 3.09 13.59 -0.58
CA LEU A 68 1.95 13.50 -1.49
C LEU A 68 0.94 14.62 -1.21
N SER A 69 0.55 14.84 0.04
CA SER A 69 -0.41 15.88 0.43
C SER A 69 0.14 17.30 0.21
N SER A 70 1.45 17.51 0.31
CA SER A 70 2.07 18.83 0.09
C SER A 70 2.32 19.20 -1.37
N LYS A 71 2.13 18.25 -2.32
CA LYS A 71 2.25 18.50 -3.77
C LYS A 71 0.93 18.84 -4.46
N ASN A 72 -0.16 18.92 -3.70
CA ASN A 72 -1.51 19.26 -4.17
C ASN A 72 -1.88 20.68 -3.78
#